data_AF-A0A0D3H059-F1
#
_entry.id   AF-A0A0D3H059-F1
#
_cell.length_a   1.000
_cell.length_b   1.000
_cell.length_c   1.000
_cell.angle_alpha   90.00
_cell.angle_beta   90.00
_cell.angle_gamma   90.00
#
_symmetry.space_group_name_H-M   'P 1'
#
loop_
_entity.id
_entity.type
_entity.pdbx_description
1 polymer ?
#
loop_
_entity_poly.entity_id
_entity_poly.type
_entity_poly.pdbx_seq_one_letter_code
_entity_poly.pdbx_strand_id
1 'polypeptide(L)'
;MPINKLLLCSPNLVAAFIGSSLANAGRNSQILVCQPGASSWSVRAYDKCKLFEDMAFYRGKLYALTHDENLLVVNISQDPNTGDPQISQIGQVIKDDPTWSSVLIPDDDDTSTTDKKKLYLVESCGVLLMVRRKVCCRVVGKTVVAGQNEFEVFKADLENSRWVNVTTLGDDQIVFLGRPCSKAVSASQYGMPGDQIFFLDDVMENNKEYAYEEETTSVSVYDMRSAEVSSPLPMAWKHEMISATWLFPLD
;
A
#
# COMPACT_ATOMS: atom_id res chain seq x y z
N MET A 1 -4.52 10.68 14.58
CA MET A 1 -4.64 9.77 13.43
C MET A 1 -3.37 8.93 13.36
N PRO A 2 -3.42 7.64 13.01
CA PRO A 2 -2.22 6.83 12.85
C PRO A 2 -1.39 7.36 11.67
N ILE A 3 -0.07 7.22 11.77
CA ILE A 3 0.84 7.40 10.64
C ILE A 3 0.88 6.07 9.91
N ASN A 4 0.43 6.05 8.67
CA ASN A 4 0.41 4.85 7.85
C ASN A 4 1.75 4.64 7.17
N LYS A 5 2.44 5.69 6.70
CA LYS A 5 3.72 5.56 5.98
C LYS A 5 4.55 6.84 6.07
N LEU A 6 5.87 6.69 6.11
CA LEU A 6 6.84 7.79 6.05
C LEU A 6 7.79 7.57 4.87
N LEU A 7 8.06 8.62 4.11
CA LEU A 7 8.97 8.59 2.97
C LEU A 7 9.97 9.74 3.08
N LEU A 8 11.26 9.40 3.01
CA LEU A 8 12.32 10.38 2.78
C LEU A 8 12.39 10.65 1.27
N CYS A 9 11.81 11.76 0.83
CA CYS A 9 11.73 12.14 -0.59
C CYS A 9 13.05 12.75 -1.09
N SER A 10 13.74 13.48 -0.22
CA SER A 10 15.09 14.01 -0.45
C SER A 10 15.77 14.25 0.91
N PRO A 11 17.08 14.57 0.98
CA PRO A 11 17.75 14.87 2.25
C PRO A 11 17.03 15.92 3.11
N ASN A 12 16.29 16.84 2.47
CA ASN A 12 15.59 17.93 3.13
C ASN A 12 14.06 17.84 3.04
N LEU A 13 13.48 16.69 2.66
CA LEU A 13 12.03 16.56 2.50
C LEU A 13 11.55 15.18 2.93
N VAL A 14 10.66 15.18 3.93
CA VAL A 14 9.94 14.00 4.40
C VAL A 14 8.46 14.17 4.12
N ALA A 15 7.83 13.10 3.61
CA ALA A 15 6.39 13.01 3.46
C ALA A 15 5.83 11.98 4.45
N ALA A 16 4.68 12.29 5.06
CA ALA A 16 3.95 11.40 5.93
C ALA A 16 2.53 11.21 5.41
N PHE A 17 2.12 9.96 5.28
CA PHE A 17 0.73 9.59 5.03
C PHE A 17 0.09 9.23 6.37
N ILE A 18 -0.96 9.97 6.74
CA ILE A 18 -1.71 9.80 7.98
C ILE A 18 -3.19 9.57 7.71
N GLY A 19 -3.90 8.98 8.66
CA GLY A 19 -5.36 8.79 8.59
C GLY A 19 -5.76 7.34 8.35
N SER A 20 -6.98 7.11 7.90
CA SER A 20 -7.49 5.76 7.62
C SER A 20 -7.59 5.53 6.12
N SER A 21 -7.12 4.37 5.65
CA SER A 21 -7.32 3.88 4.28
C SER A 21 -8.65 3.14 4.12
N LEU A 22 -9.28 2.69 5.22
CA LEU A 22 -10.60 2.04 5.18
C LEU A 22 -11.67 2.86 4.46
N ALA A 23 -12.34 2.25 3.50
CA ALA A 23 -13.43 2.86 2.73
C ALA A 23 -14.57 3.42 3.61
N ASN A 24 -14.84 2.77 4.74
CA ASN A 24 -15.91 3.16 5.68
C ASN A 24 -15.47 4.19 6.73
N ALA A 25 -14.17 4.48 6.82
CA ALA A 25 -13.71 5.57 7.65
C ALA A 25 -14.05 6.90 6.96
N GLY A 26 -14.59 7.87 7.72
CA GLY A 26 -14.85 9.20 7.18
C GLY A 26 -13.57 9.73 6.53
N ARG A 27 -13.65 10.19 5.27
CA ARG A 27 -12.50 10.58 4.42
C ARG A 27 -11.53 11.48 5.18
N ASN A 28 -10.52 10.90 5.81
CA ASN A 28 -9.68 11.59 6.78
C ASN A 28 -8.19 11.37 6.53
N SER A 29 -7.83 10.68 5.45
CA SER A 29 -6.45 10.54 5.04
C SER A 29 -5.86 11.85 4.53
N GLN A 30 -4.65 12.13 4.97
CA GLN A 30 -3.89 13.32 4.61
C GLN A 30 -2.44 12.96 4.32
N ILE A 31 -1.81 13.77 3.48
CA ILE A 31 -0.38 13.75 3.26
C ILE A 31 0.16 15.04 3.88
N LEU A 32 1.13 14.89 4.77
CA LEU A 32 1.87 15.98 5.39
C LEU A 32 3.29 15.96 4.84
N VAL A 33 3.89 17.13 4.71
CA VAL A 33 5.33 17.22 4.38
C VAL A 33 6.05 18.10 5.38
N CYS A 34 7.29 17.75 5.69
CA CYS A 34 8.17 18.54 6.52
C CYS A 34 9.59 18.52 5.98
N GLN A 35 10.40 19.49 6.43
CA GLN A 35 11.83 19.52 6.21
C GLN A 35 12.54 19.45 7.57
N PRO A 36 13.75 18.87 7.64
CA PRO A 36 14.56 18.93 8.85
C PRO A 36 14.75 20.38 9.31
N GLY A 37 14.52 20.66 10.60
CA GLY A 37 14.59 22.00 11.16
C GLY A 37 13.34 22.87 10.99
N ALA A 38 12.29 22.38 10.31
CA ALA A 38 11.01 23.08 10.25
C ALA A 38 10.36 23.19 11.63
N SER A 39 9.62 24.28 11.84
CA SER A 39 8.87 24.51 13.08
C SER A 39 7.61 23.64 13.21
N SER A 40 7.07 23.14 12.08
CA SER A 40 5.87 22.33 12.04
C SER A 40 5.76 21.52 10.73
N TRP A 41 4.86 20.54 10.70
CA TRP A 41 4.47 19.85 9.46
C TRP A 41 3.47 20.70 8.68
N SER A 42 3.55 20.68 7.36
CA SER A 42 2.53 21.36 6.55
C SER A 42 1.21 20.61 6.60
N VAL A 43 0.14 21.37 6.88
CA VAL A 43 -1.23 20.88 6.89
C VAL A 43 -2.01 21.59 5.79
N ARG A 44 -2.59 20.84 4.85
CA ARG A 44 -3.60 21.38 3.94
C ARG A 44 -4.93 21.52 4.67
N ALA A 45 -5.13 22.65 5.35
CA ALA A 45 -6.31 22.88 6.19
C ALA A 45 -7.66 22.97 5.43
N TYR A 46 -7.66 23.11 4.10
CA TYR A 46 -8.87 23.49 3.34
C TYR A 46 -9.23 22.59 2.15
N ASP A 47 -8.46 21.54 1.87
CA ASP A 47 -8.80 20.61 0.79
C ASP A 47 -9.72 19.49 1.28
N LYS A 48 -10.63 19.05 0.39
CA LYS A 48 -11.40 17.83 0.62
C LYS A 48 -10.42 16.68 0.82
N CYS A 49 -10.43 16.08 2.01
CA CYS A 49 -9.67 14.87 2.28
C CYS A 49 -10.09 13.78 1.28
N LYS A 50 -9.12 13.27 0.53
CA LYS A 50 -9.28 12.10 -0.36
C LYS A 50 -8.98 10.85 0.45
N LEU A 51 -9.60 9.73 0.12
CA LEU A 51 -9.23 8.40 0.66
C LEU A 51 -7.99 7.90 -0.09
N PHE A 52 -6.83 8.03 0.55
CA PHE A 52 -5.55 7.51 0.07
C PHE A 52 -5.33 6.12 0.64
N GLU A 53 -4.73 5.25 -0.16
CA GLU A 53 -4.36 3.88 0.23
C GLU A 53 -2.86 3.74 0.46
N ASP A 54 -2.06 4.41 -0.38
CA ASP A 54 -0.61 4.40 -0.26
C ASP A 54 0.02 5.61 -0.97
N MET A 55 1.31 5.83 -0.74
CA MET A 55 2.14 6.80 -1.46
C MET A 55 3.53 6.25 -1.75
N ALA A 56 4.17 6.79 -2.79
CA ALA A 56 5.54 6.44 -3.19
C ALA A 56 6.25 7.66 -3.78
N PHE A 57 7.56 7.72 -3.60
CA PHE A 57 8.40 8.72 -4.26
C PHE A 57 9.03 8.11 -5.51
N TYR A 58 8.85 8.76 -6.66
CA TYR A 58 9.26 8.25 -7.96
C TYR A 58 9.73 9.38 -8.86
N ARG A 59 10.94 9.22 -9.43
CA ARG A 59 11.56 10.19 -10.37
C ARG A 59 11.43 11.66 -9.91
N GLY A 60 11.74 11.91 -8.64
CA GLY A 60 11.74 13.26 -8.05
C GLY A 60 10.37 13.81 -7.69
N LYS A 61 9.30 13.02 -7.79
CA LYS A 61 7.93 13.44 -7.47
C LYS A 61 7.28 12.50 -6.48
N LEU A 62 6.39 13.06 -5.65
CA LEU A 62 5.57 12.28 -4.74
C LEU A 62 4.27 11.89 -5.43
N TYR A 63 3.94 10.60 -5.38
CA TYR A 63 2.70 10.06 -5.92
C TYR A 63 1.86 9.45 -4.80
N ALA A 64 0.55 9.57 -4.93
CA ALA A 64 -0.43 9.02 -4.01
C ALA A 64 -1.46 8.19 -4.76
N LEU A 65 -1.82 7.06 -4.19
CA LEU A 65 -2.80 6.12 -4.73
C LEU A 65 -4.11 6.23 -3.95
N THR A 66 -5.23 6.32 -4.66
CA THR A 66 -6.56 6.36 -4.04
C THR A 66 -7.20 4.98 -3.97
N HIS A 67 -8.25 4.83 -3.16
CA HIS A 67 -9.07 3.61 -3.11
C HIS A 67 -9.64 3.18 -4.48
N ASP A 68 -10.01 4.18 -5.29
CA ASP A 68 -10.50 3.99 -6.67
C ASP A 68 -9.35 3.84 -7.69
N GLU A 69 -8.14 3.52 -7.23
CA GLU A 69 -6.97 3.22 -8.06
C GLU A 69 -6.47 4.37 -8.94
N ASN A 70 -6.99 5.59 -8.75
CA ASN A 70 -6.42 6.77 -9.36
C ASN A 70 -5.01 7.04 -8.82
N LEU A 71 -4.08 7.30 -9.75
CA LEU A 71 -2.75 7.79 -9.41
C LEU A 71 -2.75 9.32 -9.42
N LEU A 72 -2.35 9.92 -8.30
CA LEU A 72 -2.23 11.35 -8.14
C LEU A 72 -0.77 11.75 -7.99
N VAL A 73 -0.39 12.86 -8.62
CA VAL A 73 0.89 13.54 -8.37
C VAL A 73 0.68 14.64 -7.33
N VAL A 74 1.51 14.63 -6.29
CA VAL A 74 1.49 15.60 -5.20
C VAL A 74 2.61 16.60 -5.44
N ASN A 75 2.23 17.80 -5.84
CA ASN A 75 3.16 18.90 -6.06
C ASN A 75 3.43 19.60 -4.71
N ILE A 76 4.70 19.82 -4.40
CA ILE A 76 5.18 20.44 -3.19
C ILE A 76 5.88 21.75 -3.58
N SER A 77 5.51 22.86 -2.95
CA SER A 77 6.18 24.16 -3.07
C SER A 77 6.68 24.61 -1.72
N GLN A 78 7.37 25.76 -1.67
CA GLN A 78 7.74 26.40 -0.42
C GLN A 78 6.68 27.41 0.00
N ASP A 79 6.48 27.56 1.31
CA ASP A 79 5.75 28.69 1.87
C ASP A 79 6.54 29.99 1.68
N PRO A 80 5.95 31.05 1.10
CA PRO A 80 6.68 32.29 0.86
C PRO A 80 7.15 33.00 2.15
N ASN A 81 6.51 32.74 3.29
CA ASN A 81 6.81 33.41 4.55
C ASN A 81 7.79 32.60 5.40
N THR A 82 7.61 31.28 5.50
CA THR A 82 8.45 30.42 6.36
C THR A 82 9.53 29.66 5.59
N GLY A 83 9.39 29.51 4.27
CA GLY A 83 10.26 28.64 3.47
C GLY A 83 9.98 27.14 3.67
N ASP A 84 9.00 26.77 4.50
CA ASP A 84 8.67 25.38 4.77
C ASP A 84 7.97 24.71 3.57
N PRO A 85 8.18 23.41 3.35
CA PRO A 85 7.51 22.70 2.27
C PRO A 85 6.01 22.61 2.56
N GLN A 86 5.20 22.88 1.56
CA GLN A 86 3.75 22.73 1.60
C GLN A 86 3.25 22.07 0.32
N ILE A 87 2.15 21.32 0.44
CA ILE A 87 1.51 20.76 -0.75
C ILE A 87 0.82 21.92 -1.50
N SER A 88 1.18 22.12 -2.77
CA SER A 88 0.70 23.23 -3.61
C SER A 88 -0.40 22.80 -4.59
N GLN A 89 -0.39 21.55 -5.03
CA GLN A 89 -1.45 20.97 -5.86
C GLN A 89 -1.44 19.45 -5.77
N ILE A 90 -2.62 18.84 -5.93
CA ILE A 90 -2.73 17.40 -6.17
C ILE A 90 -3.37 17.21 -7.55
N GLY A 91 -2.55 16.83 -8.53
CA GLY A 91 -2.99 16.54 -9.89
C GLY A 91 -3.31 15.05 -10.05
N GLN A 92 -4.23 14.71 -10.95
CA GLN A 92 -4.51 13.33 -11.31
C GLN A 92 -3.77 12.98 -12.60
N VAL A 93 -3.00 11.89 -12.58
CA VAL A 93 -2.16 11.46 -13.73
C VAL A 93 -2.63 10.16 -14.36
N ILE A 94 -3.28 9.29 -13.59
CA ILE A 94 -4.01 8.13 -14.08
C ILE A 94 -5.41 8.21 -13.50
N LYS A 95 -6.41 8.13 -14.39
CA LYS A 95 -7.80 7.91 -13.99
C LYS A 95 -8.13 6.47 -14.27
N ASP A 96 -8.34 5.70 -13.22
CA ASP A 96 -8.88 4.36 -13.39
C ASP A 96 -10.40 4.41 -13.32
N ASP A 97 -11.04 3.43 -13.95
CA ASP A 97 -12.48 3.26 -13.84
C ASP A 97 -12.74 2.34 -12.64
N PRO A 98 -13.52 2.76 -11.62
CA PRO A 98 -13.83 1.93 -10.47
C PRO A 98 -14.68 0.73 -10.90
N THR A 99 -14.01 -0.32 -11.34
CA THR A 99 -14.63 -1.62 -11.69
C THR A 99 -14.76 -2.52 -10.47
N TRP A 100 -14.00 -2.24 -9.41
CA TRP A 100 -14.01 -3.04 -8.19
C TRP A 100 -15.17 -2.65 -7.27
N SER A 101 -16.14 -3.55 -7.11
CA SER A 101 -17.09 -3.53 -6.01
C SER A 101 -17.00 -4.85 -5.25
N SER A 102 -16.90 -4.78 -3.92
CA SER A 102 -16.97 -5.98 -3.07
C SER A 102 -18.37 -6.58 -3.20
N VAL A 103 -18.49 -7.71 -3.87
CA VAL A 103 -19.75 -8.45 -4.01
C VAL A 103 -19.83 -9.50 -2.91
N LEU A 104 -21.01 -9.69 -2.34
CA LEU A 104 -21.32 -10.84 -1.49
C LEU A 104 -21.84 -11.96 -2.39
N ILE A 105 -21.09 -13.05 -2.49
CA ILE A 105 -21.45 -14.22 -3.28
C ILE A 105 -21.97 -15.28 -2.30
N PRO A 106 -23.25 -15.69 -2.36
CA PRO A 106 -23.76 -16.79 -1.54
C PRO A 106 -23.09 -18.10 -1.91
N ASP A 107 -22.68 -18.88 -0.91
CA ASP A 107 -22.18 -20.25 -1.04
C ASP A 107 -23.25 -21.27 -0.57
N ASP A 108 -23.09 -22.53 -0.97
CA ASP A 108 -24.09 -23.62 -0.80
C ASP A 108 -24.41 -23.99 0.67
N ASP A 109 -23.70 -23.43 1.67
CA ASP A 109 -23.79 -23.80 3.10
C ASP A 109 -24.07 -22.61 4.04
N ASP A 110 -25.01 -21.72 3.66
CA ASP A 110 -25.39 -20.50 4.43
C ASP A 110 -24.20 -19.56 4.76
N THR A 111 -23.12 -19.71 3.99
CA THR A 111 -21.92 -18.88 4.02
C THR A 111 -21.93 -17.99 2.79
N SER A 112 -21.16 -16.91 2.84
CA SER A 112 -20.93 -16.10 1.64
C SER A 112 -19.48 -15.69 1.56
N THR A 113 -18.99 -15.48 0.35
CA THR A 113 -17.65 -14.99 0.11
C THR A 113 -17.69 -13.52 -0.29
N THR A 114 -16.73 -12.74 0.21
CA THR A 114 -16.55 -11.34 -0.17
C THR A 114 -15.07 -11.00 -0.26
N ASP A 115 -14.71 -10.11 -1.18
CA ASP A 115 -13.31 -9.74 -1.37
C ASP A 115 -13.00 -8.38 -0.75
N LYS A 116 -11.87 -8.34 -0.04
CA LYS A 116 -11.26 -7.10 0.45
C LYS A 116 -10.05 -6.75 -0.39
N LYS A 117 -10.00 -5.49 -0.83
CA LYS A 117 -8.92 -4.99 -1.68
C LYS A 117 -7.99 -4.11 -0.87
N LYS A 118 -6.69 -4.34 -1.04
CA LYS A 118 -5.63 -3.44 -0.59
C LYS A 118 -4.77 -3.02 -1.75
N LEU A 119 -4.30 -1.78 -1.67
CA LEU A 119 -3.51 -1.17 -2.71
C LEU A 119 -2.20 -0.68 -2.12
N TYR A 120 -1.10 -1.05 -2.76
CA TYR A 120 0.24 -0.60 -2.42
C TYR A 120 0.87 0.06 -3.64
N LEU A 121 1.66 1.10 -3.39
CA LEU A 121 2.41 1.81 -4.41
C LEU A 121 3.90 1.67 -4.12
N VAL A 122 4.66 1.16 -5.09
CA VAL A 122 6.08 0.84 -4.92
C VAL A 122 6.87 1.20 -6.17
N GLU A 123 8.09 1.71 -5.96
CA GLU A 123 9.06 1.90 -7.04
C GLU A 123 9.96 0.67 -7.12
N SER A 124 10.18 0.17 -8.35
CA SER A 124 11.00 -1.01 -8.65
C SER A 124 11.71 -0.80 -9.98
N CYS A 125 13.04 -0.78 -9.96
CA CYS A 125 13.90 -0.65 -11.14
C CYS A 125 13.51 0.48 -12.12
N GLY A 126 13.22 1.68 -11.60
CA GLY A 126 12.86 2.84 -12.41
C GLY A 126 11.43 2.80 -12.96
N VAL A 127 10.58 1.91 -12.42
CA VAL A 127 9.17 1.73 -12.75
C VAL A 127 8.32 1.92 -11.49
N LEU A 128 7.20 2.62 -11.63
CA LEU A 128 6.20 2.75 -10.57
C LEU A 128 5.13 1.67 -10.73
N LEU A 129 4.94 0.86 -9.70
CA LEU A 129 4.01 -0.26 -9.66
C LEU A 129 2.91 0.00 -8.64
N MET A 130 1.67 -0.30 -9.03
CA MET A 130 0.57 -0.56 -8.12
C MET A 130 0.46 -2.07 -7.90
N VAL A 131 0.48 -2.50 -6.65
CA VAL A 131 0.18 -3.89 -6.29
C VAL A 131 -1.20 -3.93 -5.63
N ARG A 132 -2.12 -4.67 -6.26
CA ARG A 132 -3.46 -4.93 -5.75
C ARG A 132 -3.46 -6.28 -5.07
N ARG A 133 -3.68 -6.30 -3.75
CA ARG A 133 -3.90 -7.52 -2.97
C ARG A 133 -5.39 -7.71 -2.75
N LYS A 134 -5.92 -8.84 -3.19
CA LYS A 134 -7.29 -9.29 -2.93
C LYS A 134 -7.24 -10.31 -1.81
N VAL A 135 -8.06 -10.12 -0.79
CA VAL A 135 -8.22 -11.06 0.31
C VAL A 135 -9.63 -11.62 0.21
N CYS A 136 -9.74 -12.88 -0.18
CA CYS A 136 -11.01 -13.59 -0.28
C CYS A 136 -11.45 -13.96 1.13
N CYS A 137 -12.50 -13.32 1.62
CA CYS A 137 -13.00 -13.51 2.96
C CYS A 137 -14.25 -14.38 2.95
N ARG A 138 -14.30 -15.33 3.89
CA ARG A 138 -15.51 -16.10 4.20
C ARG A 138 -16.34 -15.35 5.24
N VAL A 139 -17.64 -15.26 5.03
CA VAL A 139 -18.60 -14.67 5.95
C VAL A 139 -19.35 -15.81 6.62
N VAL A 140 -19.17 -15.94 7.94
CA VAL A 140 -19.84 -16.94 8.78
C VAL A 140 -20.67 -16.21 9.83
N GLY A 141 -21.99 -16.22 9.65
CA GLY A 141 -22.91 -15.44 10.47
C GLY A 141 -22.61 -13.94 10.39
N LYS A 142 -22.09 -13.35 11.48
CA LYS A 142 -21.72 -11.92 11.55
C LYS A 142 -20.21 -11.69 11.43
N THR A 143 -19.42 -12.74 11.31
CA THR A 143 -17.96 -12.66 11.31
C THR A 143 -17.45 -12.79 9.88
N VAL A 144 -16.56 -11.88 9.50
CA VAL A 144 -15.79 -11.97 8.25
C VAL A 144 -14.41 -12.51 8.62
N VAL A 145 -13.98 -13.59 7.98
CA VAL A 145 -12.70 -14.26 8.24
C VAL A 145 -11.85 -14.24 6.97
N ALA A 146 -10.59 -13.84 7.08
CA ALA A 146 -9.64 -13.85 5.98
C ALA A 146 -9.39 -15.27 5.47
N GLY A 147 -9.41 -15.44 4.16
CA GLY A 147 -9.00 -16.66 3.48
C GLY A 147 -7.80 -16.39 2.57
N GLN A 148 -7.89 -16.86 1.33
CA GLN A 148 -6.81 -16.80 0.37
C GLN A 148 -6.46 -15.37 -0.04
N ASN A 149 -5.18 -15.15 -0.34
CA ASN A 149 -4.69 -13.90 -0.89
C ASN A 149 -4.33 -14.09 -2.37
N GLU A 150 -4.77 -13.15 -3.19
CA GLU A 150 -4.38 -13.05 -4.60
C GLU A 150 -3.76 -11.69 -4.87
N PHE A 151 -2.88 -11.63 -5.87
CA PHE A 151 -2.18 -10.40 -6.21
C PHE A 151 -2.25 -10.12 -7.71
N GLU A 152 -2.47 -8.85 -8.03
CA GLU A 152 -2.32 -8.32 -9.38
C GLU A 152 -1.36 -7.14 -9.33
N VAL A 153 -0.44 -7.08 -10.29
CA VAL A 153 0.54 -6.00 -10.37
C VAL A 153 0.29 -5.19 -11.63
N PHE A 154 0.37 -3.87 -11.50
CA PHE A 154 0.15 -2.96 -12.60
C PHE A 154 1.28 -1.94 -12.67
N LYS A 155 1.86 -1.78 -13.85
CA LYS A 155 2.81 -0.72 -14.16
C LYS A 155 2.09 0.58 -14.52
N ALA A 156 2.58 1.70 -14.00
CA ALA A 156 2.14 3.02 -14.41
C ALA A 156 2.66 3.34 -15.82
N ASP A 157 1.75 3.47 -16.79
CA ASP A 157 2.00 4.04 -18.11
C ASP A 157 1.57 5.52 -18.06
N LEU A 158 2.49 6.37 -17.61
CA LEU A 158 2.23 7.81 -17.44
C LEU A 158 2.06 8.56 -18.76
N GLU A 159 2.57 8.01 -19.87
CA GLU A 159 2.45 8.61 -21.19
C GLU A 159 1.02 8.46 -21.73
N ASN A 160 0.41 7.30 -21.49
CA ASN A 160 -0.97 7.01 -21.88
C ASN A 160 -1.98 7.14 -20.73
N SER A 161 -1.54 7.65 -19.56
CA SER A 161 -2.37 7.86 -18.37
C SER A 161 -3.19 6.64 -17.93
N ARG A 162 -2.58 5.45 -17.92
CA ARG A 162 -3.25 4.18 -17.59
C ARG A 162 -2.39 3.23 -16.76
N TRP A 163 -3.05 2.29 -16.10
CA TRP A 163 -2.41 1.11 -15.52
C TRP A 163 -2.29 0.01 -16.56
N VAL A 164 -1.13 -0.66 -16.60
CA VAL A 164 -0.86 -1.81 -17.48
C VAL A 164 -0.56 -3.01 -16.62
N ASN A 165 -1.41 -4.04 -16.69
CA ASN A 165 -1.20 -5.28 -15.94
C ASN A 165 0.12 -5.95 -16.35
N VAL A 166 0.86 -6.45 -15.36
CA VAL A 166 2.09 -7.21 -15.56
C VAL A 166 2.00 -8.52 -14.79
N THR A 167 2.53 -9.58 -15.40
CA THR A 167 2.52 -10.94 -14.84
C THR A 167 3.82 -11.29 -14.13
N THR A 168 4.79 -10.38 -14.12
CA THR A 168 6.11 -10.56 -13.49
C THR A 168 6.65 -9.22 -13.00
N LEU A 169 7.37 -9.26 -11.89
CA LEU A 169 8.20 -8.17 -11.35
C LEU A 169 9.59 -8.14 -12.00
N GLY A 170 9.96 -9.23 -12.69
CA GLY A 170 11.30 -9.49 -13.23
C GLY A 170 12.13 -10.40 -12.33
N ASP A 171 13.02 -11.18 -12.95
CA ASP A 171 13.78 -12.26 -12.28
C ASP A 171 14.71 -11.79 -11.16
N ASP A 172 15.06 -10.50 -11.14
CA ASP A 172 15.93 -9.90 -10.12
C ASP A 172 15.16 -8.97 -9.17
N GLN A 173 13.83 -9.00 -9.11
CA GLN A 173 13.06 -8.12 -8.23
C GLN A 173 12.29 -8.87 -7.16
N ILE A 174 12.39 -8.38 -5.93
CA ILE A 174 11.56 -8.80 -4.80
C ILE A 174 10.86 -7.56 -4.26
N VAL A 175 9.55 -7.63 -4.10
CA VAL A 175 8.73 -6.53 -3.56
C VAL A 175 8.28 -6.88 -2.15
N PHE A 176 8.55 -5.98 -1.20
CA PHE A 176 8.08 -6.07 0.17
C PHE A 176 6.92 -5.10 0.36
N LEU A 177 5.81 -5.59 0.93
CA LEU A 177 4.57 -4.83 1.11
C LEU A 177 4.13 -4.81 2.57
N GLY A 178 3.73 -3.63 3.02
CA GLY A 178 3.07 -3.38 4.29
C GLY A 178 2.65 -1.92 4.33
N ARG A 179 1.67 -1.56 5.17
CA ARG A 179 1.24 -0.15 5.28
C ARG A 179 2.40 0.77 5.68
N PRO A 180 3.20 0.47 6.73
CA PRO A 180 4.31 1.33 7.15
C PRO A 180 5.45 1.45 6.14
N CYS A 181 5.62 0.44 5.29
CA CYS A 181 6.72 0.38 4.34
C CYS A 181 6.38 -0.54 3.17
N SER A 182 6.53 -0.03 1.94
CA SER A 182 6.64 -0.87 0.75
C SER A 182 7.92 -0.49 -0.01
N LYS A 183 8.68 -1.49 -0.44
CA LYS A 183 9.98 -1.30 -1.10
C LYS A 183 10.31 -2.49 -1.99
N ALA A 184 10.89 -2.23 -3.16
CA ALA A 184 11.50 -3.26 -3.99
C ALA A 184 13.01 -3.32 -3.74
N VAL A 185 13.58 -4.53 -3.86
CA VAL A 185 15.02 -4.78 -3.77
C VAL A 185 15.48 -5.75 -4.84
N SER A 186 16.78 -5.75 -5.13
CA SER A 186 17.39 -6.72 -6.04
C SER A 186 17.45 -8.10 -5.38
N ALA A 187 16.96 -9.13 -6.07
CA ALA A 187 16.94 -10.50 -5.58
C ALA A 187 18.37 -11.08 -5.47
N SER A 188 19.20 -10.81 -6.49
CA SER A 188 20.59 -11.25 -6.58
C SER A 188 21.47 -10.66 -5.49
N GLN A 189 21.19 -9.44 -5.02
CA GLN A 189 21.88 -8.83 -3.87
C GLN A 189 21.77 -9.71 -2.61
N TYR A 190 20.68 -10.44 -2.45
CA TYR A 190 20.42 -11.30 -1.29
C TYR A 190 20.50 -12.80 -1.61
N GLY A 191 20.86 -13.18 -2.84
CA GLY A 191 20.89 -14.58 -3.28
C GLY A 191 19.52 -15.27 -3.22
N MET A 192 18.44 -14.49 -3.33
CA MET A 192 17.06 -14.97 -3.25
C MET A 192 16.46 -15.12 -4.66
N PRO A 193 15.45 -15.99 -4.85
CA PRO A 193 14.69 -16.00 -6.09
C PRO A 193 13.92 -14.68 -6.23
N GLY A 194 14.02 -14.03 -7.38
CA GLY A 194 13.16 -12.88 -7.69
C GLY A 194 11.78 -13.30 -8.18
N ASP A 195 10.99 -12.32 -8.58
CA ASP A 195 9.58 -12.43 -8.95
C ASP A 195 8.66 -12.84 -7.77
N GLN A 196 8.95 -12.29 -6.59
CA GLN A 196 8.25 -12.61 -5.35
C GLN A 196 7.76 -11.36 -4.64
N ILE A 197 6.61 -11.48 -3.99
CA ILE A 197 6.00 -10.45 -3.16
C ILE A 197 5.96 -10.95 -1.72
N PHE A 198 6.77 -10.34 -0.85
CA PHE A 198 6.70 -10.52 0.58
C PHE A 198 5.69 -9.52 1.13
N PHE A 199 4.73 -9.96 1.94
CA PHE A 199 3.71 -9.07 2.48
C PHE A 199 3.43 -9.32 3.95
N LEU A 200 3.07 -8.23 4.63
CA LEU A 200 2.55 -8.23 5.99
C LEU A 200 1.03 -8.21 5.98
N ASP A 201 0.44 -8.68 7.06
CA ASP A 201 -1.01 -8.73 7.22
C ASP A 201 -1.67 -7.41 7.61
N ASP A 202 -0.91 -6.32 7.85
CA ASP A 202 -1.42 -5.00 8.22
C ASP A 202 -2.52 -5.05 9.30
N VAL A 203 -2.29 -5.86 10.33
CA VAL A 203 -3.26 -6.27 11.37
C VAL A 203 -4.08 -5.11 11.95
N MET A 204 -3.47 -3.94 12.14
CA MET A 204 -4.13 -2.75 12.70
C MET A 204 -5.27 -2.20 11.83
N GLU A 205 -5.17 -2.35 10.53
CA GLU A 205 -6.23 -1.98 9.60
C GLU A 205 -7.23 -3.13 9.45
N ASN A 206 -6.72 -4.35 9.29
CA ASN A 206 -7.54 -5.50 8.93
C ASN A 206 -8.47 -5.94 10.06
N ASN A 207 -8.06 -5.82 11.32
CA ASN A 207 -8.91 -6.16 12.47
C ASN A 207 -10.22 -5.34 12.53
N LYS A 208 -10.35 -4.30 11.71
CA LYS A 208 -11.58 -3.51 11.54
C LYS A 208 -12.47 -4.04 10.42
N GLU A 209 -11.96 -4.89 9.54
CA GLU A 209 -12.67 -5.44 8.38
C GLU A 209 -12.93 -6.95 8.48
N TYR A 210 -11.99 -7.72 9.05
CA TYR A 210 -12.08 -9.17 9.18
C TYR A 210 -11.14 -9.71 10.27
N ALA A 211 -11.41 -10.93 10.72
CA ALA A 211 -10.57 -11.70 11.61
C ALA A 211 -9.64 -12.64 10.83
N TYR A 212 -8.57 -13.09 11.48
CA TYR A 212 -7.71 -14.16 10.99
C TYR A 212 -8.00 -15.47 11.71
N GLU A 213 -7.73 -16.59 11.05
CA GLU A 213 -7.65 -17.88 11.74
C GLU A 213 -6.38 -17.91 12.61
N GLU A 214 -6.43 -18.59 13.76
CA GLU A 214 -5.43 -18.49 14.83
C GLU A 214 -3.99 -18.91 14.41
N GLU A 215 -3.83 -19.48 13.21
CA GLU A 215 -2.59 -20.10 12.72
C GLU A 215 -1.83 -19.27 11.65
N THR A 216 -2.28 -18.07 11.28
CA THR A 216 -1.64 -17.31 10.20
C THR A 216 -0.33 -16.62 10.63
N THR A 217 0.70 -16.71 9.78
CA THR A 217 2.00 -16.06 9.98
C THR A 217 1.93 -14.57 9.66
N SER A 218 2.59 -13.70 10.44
CA SER A 218 2.58 -12.25 10.18
C SER A 218 3.24 -11.84 8.85
N VAL A 219 3.98 -12.77 8.22
CA VAL A 219 4.67 -12.61 6.95
C VAL A 219 4.27 -13.76 6.04
N SER A 220 3.94 -13.46 4.80
CA SER A 220 3.68 -14.43 3.74
C SER A 220 4.36 -14.00 2.45
N VAL A 221 4.59 -14.94 1.55
CA VAL A 221 5.24 -14.75 0.25
C VAL A 221 4.28 -15.20 -0.83
N TYR A 222 4.03 -14.35 -1.80
CA TYR A 222 3.35 -14.68 -3.03
C TYR A 222 4.38 -14.82 -4.15
N ASP A 223 4.40 -15.97 -4.81
CA ASP A 223 5.24 -16.21 -5.97
C ASP A 223 4.46 -15.85 -7.24
N MET A 224 4.96 -14.88 -8.01
CA MET A 224 4.27 -14.40 -9.21
C MET A 224 4.20 -15.46 -10.32
N ARG A 225 5.09 -16.46 -10.31
CA ARG A 225 5.15 -17.49 -11.36
C ARG A 225 4.16 -18.61 -11.11
N SER A 226 4.05 -19.08 -9.87
CA SER A 226 3.08 -20.13 -9.50
C SER A 226 1.72 -19.59 -9.10
N ALA A 227 1.63 -18.29 -8.80
CA ALA A 227 0.44 -17.65 -8.21
C ALA A 227 0.05 -18.26 -6.84
N GLU A 228 1.01 -18.82 -6.12
CA GLU A 228 0.78 -19.45 -4.81
C GLU A 228 1.30 -18.56 -3.67
N VAL A 229 0.60 -18.63 -2.54
CA VAL A 229 1.03 -18.03 -1.28
C VAL A 229 1.69 -19.10 -0.42
N SER A 230 2.84 -18.78 0.16
CA SER A 230 3.54 -19.62 1.13
C SER A 230 4.00 -18.82 2.34
N SER A 231 4.19 -19.50 3.47
CA SER A 231 4.71 -18.89 4.69
C SER A 231 6.17 -19.29 4.88
N PRO A 232 7.14 -18.38 4.72
CA PRO A 232 8.56 -18.72 4.74
C PRO A 232 9.10 -19.00 6.15
N LEU A 233 8.35 -18.65 7.20
CA LEU A 233 8.76 -18.78 8.60
C LEU A 233 7.65 -19.45 9.42
N PRO A 234 7.96 -20.49 10.22
CA PRO A 234 7.05 -20.97 11.25
C PRO A 234 6.75 -19.83 12.25
N MET A 235 5.50 -19.69 12.68
CA MET A 235 5.08 -18.66 13.64
C MET A 235 6.05 -18.54 14.82
N ALA A 236 6.69 -17.39 14.99
CA ALA A 236 7.43 -17.05 16.21
C ALA A 236 6.64 -16.11 17.14
N TRP A 237 5.49 -15.56 16.69
CA TRP A 237 4.75 -14.52 17.41
C TRP A 237 3.24 -14.71 17.24
N LYS A 238 2.50 -14.75 18.35
CA LYS A 238 1.03 -14.66 18.34
C LYS A 238 0.62 -13.28 17.85
N HIS A 239 -0.59 -13.17 17.28
CA HIS A 239 -1.24 -11.94 16.79
C HIS A 239 -1.50 -10.86 17.88
N GLU A 240 -0.74 -10.83 18.98
CA GLU A 240 -0.81 -9.82 20.02
C GLU A 240 -0.25 -8.49 19.50
N MET A 241 -1.07 -7.71 18.78
CA MET A 241 -1.01 -6.24 18.63
C MET A 241 0.37 -5.59 18.34
N ILE A 242 1.30 -6.25 17.63
CA ILE A 242 2.56 -5.60 17.24
C ILE A 242 2.44 -5.04 15.82
N SER A 243 2.71 -3.74 15.70
CA SER A 243 2.87 -3.08 14.41
C SER A 243 4.18 -3.56 13.76
N ALA A 244 4.08 -4.47 12.78
CA ALA A 244 5.22 -4.92 12.00
C ALA A 244 5.54 -3.93 10.86
N THR A 245 6.82 -3.77 10.54
CA THR A 245 7.29 -3.01 9.37
C THR A 245 8.54 -3.67 8.81
N TRP A 246 8.78 -3.44 7.51
CA TRP A 246 10.00 -3.88 6.85
C TRP A 246 11.15 -2.91 7.16
N LEU A 247 12.28 -3.46 7.57
CA LEU A 247 13.52 -2.72 7.78
C LEU A 247 14.54 -3.18 6.75
N PHE A 248 15.16 -2.20 6.10
CA PHE A 248 16.19 -2.44 5.09
C PHE A 248 17.51 -1.85 5.58
N PRO A 249 18.65 -2.52 5.33
CA PRO A 249 19.95 -1.91 5.56
C PRO A 249 20.06 -0.61 4.75
N LEU A 250 20.82 0.35 5.30
CA LEU A 250 21.22 1.55 4.55
C LEU A 250 22.17 1.12 3.43
N ASP A 251 21.92 1.65 2.23
CA ASP A 251 22.82 1.52 1.09
C ASP A 251 24.14 2.27 1.32
#